data_AF-A0A970K6D2-F1
#
_entry.id   AF-A0A970K6D2-F1
#
_cell.length_a   1.000
_cell.length_b   1.000
_cell.length_c   1.000
_cell.angle_alpha   90.00
_cell.angle_beta   90.00
_cell.angle_gamma   90.00
#
_symmetry.space_group_name_H-M   'P 1'
#
loop_
_entity.id
_entity.type
_entity.pdbx_description
1 polymer ?
#
loop_
_entity_poly.entity_id
_entity_poly.type
_entity_poly.pdbx_seq_one_letter_code
_entity_poly.pdbx_strand_id
1 'polypeptide(L)'
;MMYLRTLWKDHVVQYPNRFTETPNGDGTTEHVASPGTVLQLGTNQDAAHFNNMEAGISSVTVAFLLMYTLDQMVERDAASRLEAVETALAVLA
;
A
#
# COMPACT_ATOMS: atom_id res chain seq x y z
N MET A 1 3.36 -8.52 -9.85
CA MET A 1 4.42 -8.31 -8.85
C MET A 1 3.77 -8.15 -7.48
N MET A 2 4.38 -8.71 -6.43
CA MET A 2 3.89 -8.57 -5.05
C MET A 2 3.99 -7.11 -4.62
N TYR A 3 2.94 -6.57 -3.99
CA TYR A 3 3.00 -5.23 -3.42
C TYR A 3 4.03 -5.18 -2.28
N LEU A 4 4.98 -4.24 -2.35
CA LEU A 4 5.97 -4.02 -1.30
C LEU A 4 5.46 -2.93 -0.36
N ARG A 5 5.14 -3.31 0.87
CA ARG A 5 4.59 -2.40 1.88
C ARG A 5 5.63 -1.36 2.30
N THR A 6 5.23 -0.10 2.34
CA THR A 6 6.03 0.97 2.96
C THR A 6 5.70 1.07 4.44
N LEU A 7 6.72 1.11 5.30
CA LEU A 7 6.52 1.35 6.73
C LEU A 7 6.70 2.84 7.03
N TRP A 8 5.60 3.51 7.33
CA TRP A 8 5.58 4.93 7.67
C TRP A 8 5.96 5.13 9.13
N LYS A 9 6.71 6.20 9.40
CA LYS A 9 7.11 6.64 10.74
C LYS A 9 6.70 8.08 10.92
N ASP A 10 6.34 8.48 12.13
CA ASP A 10 6.06 9.89 12.42
C ASP A 10 7.34 10.71 12.36
N HIS A 11 7.21 11.94 11.87
CA HIS A 11 8.28 12.92 11.94
C HIS A 11 8.32 13.55 13.34
N VAL A 12 9.35 13.26 14.12
CA VAL A 12 9.50 13.74 15.50
C VAL A 12 10.69 14.69 15.58
N VAL A 13 10.42 15.91 16.07
CA VAL A 13 11.39 16.99 16.22
C VAL A 13 11.40 17.54 17.63
N GLN A 14 12.49 18.20 18.02
CA GLN A 14 12.67 18.78 19.35
C GLN A 14 11.64 19.88 19.66
N TYR A 15 11.34 20.74 18.69
CA TYR A 15 10.39 21.85 18.84
C TYR A 15 9.32 21.81 17.74
N PRO A 16 8.22 21.08 17.95
CA PRO A 16 7.10 21.03 17.01
C PRO A 16 6.50 22.43 16.80
N ASN A 17 6.11 22.75 15.56
CA ASN A 17 5.43 24.00 15.19
C ASN A 17 6.19 25.30 15.55
N ARG A 18 7.52 25.22 15.70
CA ARG A 18 8.35 26.41 15.87
C ARG A 18 8.78 26.95 14.50
N PHE A 19 8.64 28.24 14.32
CA PHE A 19 9.05 28.96 13.11
C PHE A 19 9.94 30.14 13.48
N THR A 20 10.87 30.48 12.58
CA THR A 20 11.60 31.73 12.59
C THR A 20 10.93 32.67 11.60
N GLU A 21 10.61 33.87 12.07
CA GLU A 21 9.93 34.89 11.28
C GLU A 21 10.93 35.93 10.81
N THR A 22 10.93 36.20 9.50
CA THR A 22 11.74 37.27 8.90
C THR A 22 10.82 38.21 8.13
N PRO A 23 10.71 39.49 8.55
CA PRO A 23 9.92 40.47 7.81
C PRO A 23 10.65 40.89 6.52
N ASN A 24 9.92 40.91 5.41
CA ASN A 24 10.49 41.13 4.07
C ASN A 24 10.52 42.60 3.66
N GLY A 25 10.02 43.51 4.50
CA GLY A 25 10.00 44.95 4.24
C GLY A 25 8.89 45.44 3.30
N ASP A 26 8.15 44.54 2.66
CA ASP A 26 6.98 44.80 1.80
C ASP A 26 5.64 44.61 2.52
N GLY A 27 5.68 44.43 3.85
CA GLY A 27 4.52 44.10 4.67
C GLY A 27 4.22 42.60 4.77
N THR A 28 5.00 41.74 4.11
CA THR A 28 4.92 40.29 4.28
C THR A 28 5.97 39.79 5.28
N THR A 29 5.68 38.63 5.88
CA THR A 29 6.58 37.92 6.79
C THR A 29 6.80 36.51 6.27
N GLU A 30 8.05 36.11 6.14
CA GLU A 30 8.42 34.73 5.83
C GLU A 30 8.51 33.91 7.13
N HIS A 31 7.87 32.74 7.15
CA HIS A 31 7.96 31.78 8.25
C HIS A 31 8.77 30.57 7.80
N VAL A 32 9.95 30.39 8.38
CA VAL A 32 10.82 29.24 8.12
C VAL A 32 10.73 28.27 9.29
N ALA A 33 10.43 27.00 9.03
CA ALA A 33 10.36 25.99 10.07
C ALA A 33 11.71 25.88 10.81
N SER A 34 11.68 25.96 12.14
CA SER A 34 12.85 25.87 13.02
C SER A 34 12.64 24.76 14.06
N PRO A 35 12.62 23.49 13.61
CA PRO A 35 12.26 22.34 14.45
C PRO A 35 13.32 21.96 15.48
N GLY A 36 14.52 22.56 15.43
CA GLY A 36 15.69 22.12 16.20
C GLY A 36 16.24 20.79 15.67
N THR A 37 16.57 19.87 16.58
CA THR A 37 17.10 18.55 16.21
C THR A 37 15.96 17.61 15.78
N VAL A 38 16.13 16.91 14.66
CA VAL A 38 15.21 15.83 14.22
C VAL A 38 15.55 14.56 15.01
N LEU A 39 14.61 14.10 15.84
CA LEU A 39 14.74 12.90 16.66
C LEU A 39 14.38 11.64 15.88
N GLN A 40 13.39 11.75 14.99
CA GLN A 40 12.97 10.68 14.10
C GLN A 40 12.55 11.25 12.75
N LEU A 41 13.22 10.82 11.68
CA LEU A 41 12.81 11.16 10.33
C LEU A 41 11.59 10.32 9.93
N GLY A 42 10.55 10.99 9.46
CA GLY A 42 9.29 10.36 9.11
C GLY A 42 8.42 11.24 8.22
N THR A 43 7.18 10.83 8.04
CA THR A 43 6.14 11.61 7.36
C THR A 43 5.62 12.72 8.27
N ASN A 44 5.32 13.88 7.68
CA ASN A 44 4.66 14.98 8.37
C ASN A 44 3.15 14.71 8.60
N GLN A 45 2.64 13.64 8.01
CA GLN A 45 1.28 13.16 8.18
C GLN A 45 1.24 12.04 9.23
N ASP A 46 0.05 11.63 9.63
CA ASP A 46 -0.13 10.58 10.64
C ASP A 46 0.31 9.20 10.12
N ALA A 47 1.42 8.69 10.68
CA ALA A 47 1.97 7.41 10.28
C ALA A 47 1.05 6.23 10.60
N ALA A 48 0.23 6.30 11.65
CA ALA A 48 -0.67 5.22 12.03
C ALA A 48 -1.76 5.01 10.96
N HIS A 49 -2.37 6.10 10.50
CA HIS A 49 -3.38 6.04 9.43
C HIS A 49 -2.78 5.59 8.10
N PHE A 50 -1.57 6.06 7.76
CA PHE A 50 -0.87 5.62 6.56
C PHE A 50 -0.55 4.12 6.62
N ASN A 51 -0.03 3.65 7.74
CA ASN A 51 0.26 2.23 7.93
C ASN A 51 -1.00 1.35 7.92
N ASN A 52 -2.16 1.90 8.31
CA ASN A 52 -3.45 1.20 8.20
C ASN A 52 -3.89 1.06 6.73
N MET A 53 -3.74 2.11 5.92
CA MET A 53 -3.99 2.04 4.47
C MET A 53 -3.05 1.03 3.79
N GLU A 54 -1.76 1.08 4.11
CA GLU A 54 -0.75 0.12 3.65
C GLU A 54 -1.12 -1.34 3.96
N ALA A 55 -1.63 -1.59 5.17
CA ALA A 55 -2.10 -2.92 5.56
C ALA A 55 -3.31 -3.37 4.72
N GLY A 56 -4.26 -2.46 4.46
CA GLY A 56 -5.41 -2.71 3.60
C GLY A 56 -5.01 -3.08 2.17
N ILE A 57 -4.13 -2.28 1.56
CA ILE A 57 -3.63 -2.52 0.19
C ILE A 57 -2.90 -3.86 0.10
N SER A 58 -2.01 -4.14 1.06
CA SER A 58 -1.30 -5.42 1.12
C SER A 58 -2.26 -6.61 1.27
N SER A 59 -3.27 -6.49 2.13
CA SER A 59 -4.24 -7.57 2.37
C SER A 59 -5.09 -7.86 1.15
N VAL A 60 -5.59 -6.82 0.47
CA VAL A 60 -6.37 -6.97 -0.77
C VAL A 60 -5.53 -7.57 -1.89
N THR A 61 -4.26 -7.14 -2.02
CA THR A 61 -3.35 -7.70 -3.02
C THR A 61 -3.16 -9.20 -2.83
N VAL A 62 -2.92 -9.64 -1.58
CA VAL A 62 -2.76 -11.07 -1.26
C VAL A 62 -4.06 -11.84 -1.48
N ALA A 63 -5.20 -11.30 -1.04
CA ALA A 63 -6.50 -11.93 -1.23
C ALA A 63 -6.84 -12.11 -2.71
N PHE A 64 -6.58 -11.09 -3.54
CA PHE A 64 -6.78 -11.16 -4.98
C PHE A 64 -5.90 -12.21 -5.64
N LEU A 65 -4.61 -12.27 -5.27
CA LEU A 65 -3.70 -13.30 -5.78
C LEU A 65 -4.18 -14.70 -5.40
N LEU A 66 -4.63 -14.89 -4.16
CA LEU A 66 -5.18 -16.18 -3.72
C LEU A 66 -6.43 -16.55 -4.53
N MET A 67 -7.39 -15.62 -4.67
CA MET A 67 -8.60 -15.84 -5.47
C MET A 67 -8.25 -16.25 -6.90
N TYR A 68 -7.37 -15.49 -7.55
CA TYR A 68 -6.93 -15.79 -8.91
C TYR A 68 -6.30 -17.18 -9.04
N THR A 69 -5.46 -17.58 -8.08
CA THR A 69 -4.87 -18.92 -8.09
C THR A 69 -5.91 -20.02 -7.89
N LEU A 70 -6.91 -19.80 -7.04
CA LEU A 70 -7.98 -20.77 -6.80
C LEU A 70 -8.89 -20.90 -8.03
N ASP A 71 -9.23 -19.79 -8.67
CA ASP A 71 -10.05 -19.76 -9.89
C ASP A 71 -9.35 -20.55 -11.02
N GLN A 72 -8.05 -20.31 -11.22
CA GLN A 72 -7.25 -21.07 -12.20
C GLN A 72 -7.21 -22.58 -11.89
N MET A 73 -7.22 -22.98 -10.62
CA MET A 73 -7.25 -24.40 -10.25
C MET A 73 -8.58 -25.05 -10.60
N VAL A 74 -9.70 -24.36 -10.32
CA VAL A 74 -11.05 -24.84 -10.64
C VAL A 74 -11.24 -24.94 -12.16
N GLU A 75 -10.76 -23.95 -12.93
CA GLU A 75 -10.82 -23.98 -14.39
C GLU A 75 -10.05 -25.17 -14.98
N ARG A 76 -8.85 -25.45 -14.45
CA ARG A 76 -8.04 -26.59 -14.89
C ARG A 76 -8.70 -27.93 -14.56
N ASP A 77 -9.29 -28.05 -13.37
CA ASP A 77 -10.04 -29.26 -12.99
C ASP A 77 -11.24 -29.47 -13.92
N ALA A 78 -12.04 -28.42 -14.15
CA ALA A 78 -13.19 -28.46 -15.04
C ALA A 78 -12.80 -28.86 -16.47
N ALA A 79 -11.70 -28.30 -17.01
CA ALA A 79 -11.19 -28.63 -18.33
C ALA A 79 -10.80 -30.13 -18.43
N SER A 80 -10.11 -30.66 -17.43
CA SER A 80 -9.72 -32.08 -17.43
C SER A 80 -10.93 -33.03 -17.36
N ARG A 81 -11.96 -32.66 -16.60
CA ARG A 81 -13.21 -33.41 -16.51
C ARG A 81 -14.00 -33.36 -17.81
N LEU A 82 -14.01 -32.22 -18.50
CA LEU A 82 -14.64 -32.07 -19.80
C LEU A 82 -13.96 -32.96 -20.84
N GLU A 83 -12.63 -32.95 -20.92
CA GLU A 83 -11.86 -33.80 -21.82
C GLU A 83 -12.15 -35.29 -21.61
N ALA A 84 -12.26 -35.72 -20.35
CA ALA A 84 -12.62 -37.10 -20.03
C ALA A 84 -14.02 -37.48 -20.53
N VAL A 85 -14.99 -36.57 -20.40
CA VAL A 85 -16.37 -36.77 -20.89
C VAL A 85 -16.41 -36.78 -22.41
N GLU A 86 -15.72 -35.86 -23.08
CA GLU A 86 -15.65 -35.79 -24.54
C GLU A 86 -15.02 -37.06 -25.13
N THR A 87 -13.95 -37.57 -24.50
CA THR A 87 -13.31 -38.83 -24.90
C THR A 87 -14.26 -40.02 -24.74
N ALA A 88 -14.98 -40.10 -23.62
CA ALA A 88 -15.96 -41.17 -23.39
C ALA A 88 -17.12 -41.12 -24.40
N LEU A 89 -17.59 -39.92 -24.75
CA LEU A 89 -18.63 -39.71 -25.76
C LEU A 89 -18.15 -40.13 -27.15
N ALA A 90 -16.92 -39.79 -27.52
CA ALA A 90 -16.33 -40.16 -28.81
C ALA A 90 -16.21 -41.69 -29.02
N VAL A 91 -16.14 -42.48 -27.93
CA VAL A 91 -16.15 -43.95 -28.00
C VAL A 91 -17.56 -44.52 -28.20
N LEU A 92 -18.60 -43.77 -27.82
CA LEU A 92 -20.00 -44.17 -27.92
C LEU A 92 -20.66 -43.79 -29.27
N ALA A 93 -20.06 -42.85 -30.01
CA ALA A 93 -20.51 -42.40 -31.33
C ALA A 93 -19.88 -43.22 -32.46
#